data_AF-A0A327R713-F1
#
_entry.id   AF-A0A327R713-F1
#
_cell.length_a   1.000
_cell.length_b   1.000
_cell.length_c   1.000
_cell.angle_alpha   90.00
_cell.angle_beta   90.00
_cell.angle_gamma   90.00
#
_symmetry.space_group_name_H-M   'P 1'
#
loop_
_entity.id
_entity.type
_entity.pdbx_description
1 polymer ?
#
loop_
_entity_poly.entity_id
_entity_poly.type
_entity_poly.pdbx_seq_one_letter_code
_entity_poly.pdbx_strand_id
1 'polypeptide(L)' 'MLRWTITFIIIAIIAGILGFGGIAGASAGIAKILFFIFIVLFLLSLIKGGVKS' A
#
# COMPACT_ATOMS: atom_id res chain seq x y z
N MET A 1 -11.79 15.45 -21.73
CA MET A 1 -11.51 14.83 -20.40
C MET A 1 -12.08 13.42 -20.31
N LEU A 2 -13.39 13.21 -20.41
CA LEU A 2 -14.04 11.90 -20.21
C LEU A 2 -13.48 10.75 -21.09
N ARG A 3 -13.16 11.04 -22.37
CA ARG A 3 -12.53 10.06 -23.28
C ARG A 3 -11.16 9.57 -22.78
N TRP A 4 -10.34 10.46 -22.23
CA TRP A 4 -9.00 10.13 -21.73
C TRP A 4 -9.08 9.31 -20.43
N THR A 5 -10.02 9.65 -19.54
CA THR A 5 -10.27 8.90 -18.30
C THR A 5 -10.68 7.46 -18.59
N ILE A 6 -11.57 7.25 -19.57
CA ILE A 6 -12.02 5.92 -19.97
C ILE A 6 -10.84 5.11 -20.54
N THR A 7 -10.00 5.72 -21.37
CA THR A 7 -8.79 5.06 -21.89
C THR A 7 -7.84 4.64 -20.76
N PHE A 8 -7.59 5.50 -19.79
CA PHE A 8 -6.73 5.16 -18.64
C PHE A 8 -7.30 4.01 -17.80
N ILE A 9 -8.61 3.99 -17.57
CA ILE A 9 -9.28 2.90 -16.83
C ILE A 9 -9.06 1.56 -17.55
N ILE A 10 -9.24 1.53 -18.86
CA ILE A 10 -9.06 0.31 -19.66
C ILE A 10 -7.60 -0.15 -19.58
N ILE A 11 -6.64 0.77 -19.72
CA ILE A 11 -5.21 0.46 -19.62
C ILE A 11 -4.86 -0.09 -18.23
N ALA A 12 -5.39 0.50 -17.16
CA ALA A 12 -5.14 0.04 -15.79
C ALA A 12 -5.67 -1.38 -15.53
N ILE A 13 -6.85 -1.70 -16.05
CA ILE A 13 -7.43 -3.05 -15.93
C ILE A 13 -6.60 -4.07 -16.71
N ILE A 14 -6.24 -3.75 -17.97
CA ILE A 14 -5.42 -4.62 -18.82
C ILE A 14 -4.05 -4.85 -18.18
N ALA A 15 -3.38 -3.79 -17.69
CA ALA A 15 -2.10 -3.89 -16.98
C ALA A 15 -2.23 -4.72 -15.69
N GLY A 16 -3.33 -4.55 -14.96
CA GLY A 16 -3.72 -5.32 -13.79
C GLY A 16 -3.75 -6.83 -14.05
N ILE A 17 -4.45 -7.23 -15.12
CA ILE A 17 -4.67 -8.63 -15.50
C ILE A 17 -3.41 -9.25 -16.12
N LEU A 18 -2.70 -8.51 -16.98
CA LEU A 18 -1.61 -9.07 -17.79
C LEU A 18 -0.26 -9.16 -17.09
N GLY A 19 0.01 -8.39 -16.03
CA GLY A 19 1.39 -8.32 -15.51
C GLY A 19 1.58 -7.79 -14.10
N PHE A 20 0.55 -7.23 -13.46
CA PHE A 20 0.72 -6.65 -12.13
C PHE A 20 0.85 -7.69 -11.00
N GLY A 21 0.57 -8.97 -11.25
CA GLY A 21 0.64 -10.02 -10.23
C GLY A 21 2.01 -10.19 -9.57
N GLY A 22 3.09 -10.13 -10.36
CA GLY A 22 4.47 -10.28 -9.84
C GLY A 22 4.91 -9.08 -8.98
N ILE A 23 4.61 -7.87 -9.44
CA ILE A 23 4.91 -6.63 -8.71
C ILE A 23 4.05 -6.53 -7.45
N ALA A 24 2.77 -6.89 -7.54
CA ALA A 24 1.86 -6.95 -6.40
C ALA A 24 2.38 -7.89 -5.30
N GLY A 25 2.95 -9.05 -5.67
CA GLY A 25 3.58 -9.97 -4.74
C GLY A 25 4.81 -9.38 -4.03
N ALA A 26 5.71 -8.75 -4.78
CA ALA A 26 6.90 -8.09 -4.22
C ALA A 26 6.52 -6.91 -3.32
N SER A 27 5.57 -6.07 -3.76
CA SER A 27 5.01 -4.96 -2.98
C SER A 27 4.32 -5.45 -1.71
N ALA A 28 3.59 -6.58 -1.76
CA ALA A 28 2.96 -7.17 -0.57
C ALA A 28 4.00 -7.65 0.46
N GLY A 29 5.15 -8.15 0.03
CA GLY A 29 6.27 -8.50 0.90
C GLY A 29 6.82 -7.27 1.65
N ILE A 30 7.06 -6.18 0.92
CA ILE A 30 7.57 -4.92 1.48
C ILE A 30 6.52 -4.29 2.43
N ALA A 31 5.25 -4.33 2.06
CA ALA A 31 4.15 -3.83 2.88
C ALA A 31 4.06 -4.54 4.24
N LYS A 32 4.29 -5.86 4.30
CA LYS A 32 4.33 -6.62 5.57
C LYS A 32 5.42 -6.11 6.50
N ILE A 33 6.60 -5.82 5.97
CA ILE A 33 7.74 -5.31 6.76
C ILE A 33 7.40 -3.93 7.33
N LEU A 34 6.89 -3.03 6.49
CA LEU A 34 6.46 -1.69 6.90
C LEU A 34 5.32 -1.73 7.94
N PHE A 35 4.36 -2.64 7.79
CA PHE A 35 3.28 -2.84 8.75
C PHE A 35 3.82 -3.25 10.12
N PHE A 36 4.81 -4.13 10.18
CA PHE A 36 5.43 -4.55 11.43
C PHE A 36 6.21 -3.40 12.10
N ILE A 37 6.97 -2.63 11.30
CA ILE A 37 7.66 -1.43 11.79
C ILE A 37 6.64 -0.42 12.33
N PHE A 38 5.54 -0.20 11.62
CA PHE A 38 4.47 0.68 12.06
C PHE A 38 3.87 0.21 13.38
N ILE A 39 3.60 -1.09 13.55
CA ILE A 39 3.13 -1.65 14.82
C ILE A 39 4.12 -1.36 15.95
N VAL A 40 5.41 -1.63 15.76
CA VAL A 40 6.42 -1.37 16.79
C VAL A 40 6.47 0.11 17.14
N LEU A 41 6.51 1.00 16.15
CA LEU A 41 6.48 2.45 16.36
C LEU A 41 5.17 2.92 17.01
N PHE A 42 4.04 2.32 16.64
CA PHE A 42 2.73 2.62 17.19
C PHE A 42 2.66 2.20 18.67
N LEU A 43 3.15 1.02 19.03
CA LEU A 43 3.25 0.59 20.43
C LEU A 43 4.20 1.50 21.21
N LEU A 44 5.37 1.83 20.66
CA LEU A 44 6.30 2.77 21.29
C LEU A 44 5.66 4.14 21.48
N SER A 45 4.92 4.65 20.50
CA SER A 45 4.20 5.92 20.59
C SER A 45 3.03 5.84 21.56
N LEU A 46 2.34 4.71 21.66
CA LEU A 46 1.24 4.50 22.59
C LEU A 46 1.75 4.46 24.04
N ILE A 47 2.87 3.78 24.28
CA ILE A 47 3.52 3.75 25.60
C ILE A 47 4.10 5.13 25.95
N LYS A 48 4.78 5.78 24.99
CA LYS A 48 5.43 7.08 25.22
C LYS A 48 4.45 8.27 25.21
N GLY A 49 3.30 8.12 24.56
CA GLY A 49 2.22 9.11 24.47
C GLY A 49 1.14 8.92 25.53
N GLY A 50 0.82 7.69 25.93
CA GLY A 50 -0.12 7.40 27.02
C GLY A 50 0.42 7.73 28.42
N VAL A 51 1.74 7.89 28.57
CA VAL A 51 2.40 8.30 29.84
C VAL A 51 2.59 9.82 29.92
N LYS A 52 2.26 10.58 28.88
CA LYS A 52 2.23 12.04 28.93
C LYS A 52 0.78 12.51 29.06
N SER A 53 0.26 12.43 30.30
CA SER A 53 -0.70 13.44 30.79
C SER A 53 -0.06 14.83 30.76
#